data_AF-A0A5C6BU46-F1
#
_entry.id   AF-A0A5C6BU46-F1
#
_cell.length_a   1.000
_cell.length_b   1.000
_cell.length_c   1.000
_cell.angle_alpha   90.00
_cell.angle_beta   90.00
_cell.angle_gamma   90.00
#
_symmetry.space_group_name_H-M   'P 1'
#
loop_
_entity.id
_entity.type
_entity.pdbx_description
1 polymer ?
#
loop_
_entity_poly.entity_id
_entity_poly.type
_entity_poly.pdbx_seq_one_letter_code
_entity_poly.pdbx_strand_id
1 'polypeptide(L)'
;MINYELSQLQDNPEWLDVLRAYSESTPDEQGRLTRVQGIEGIAEEHLPRIHGKLIAFGFLDFELADRHEGVFYQLTSLGRQGLIRLRDTANDASEETAVDEIVSERDAESDAVEVEETTTQFEEPVAADDCARETEAA
;
A
#
# COMPACT_ATOMS: atom_id res chain seq x y z
N MET A 1 -8.57 -2.36 19.27
CA MET A 1 -9.30 -1.35 20.07
C MET A 1 -8.64 -0.02 19.73
N ILE A 2 -8.72 0.38 18.45
CA ILE A 2 -7.66 1.07 17.67
C ILE A 2 -7.00 2.29 18.34
N ASN A 3 -7.71 2.99 19.22
CA ASN A 3 -7.20 4.17 19.90
C ASN A 3 -6.04 3.88 20.86
N TYR A 4 -6.05 2.72 21.55
CA TYR A 4 -4.97 2.40 22.49
C TYR A 4 -3.67 2.08 21.75
N GLU A 5 -3.75 1.27 20.69
CA GLU A 5 -2.59 0.93 19.88
C GLU A 5 -1.97 2.21 19.29
N LEU A 6 -2.80 3.10 18.71
CA LEU A 6 -2.32 4.38 18.17
C LEU A 6 -1.69 5.30 19.23
N SER A 7 -2.22 5.34 20.46
CA SER A 7 -1.61 6.05 21.58
C SER A 7 -0.22 5.49 21.90
N GLN A 8 -0.06 4.16 21.94
CA GLN A 8 1.25 3.55 22.16
C GLN A 8 2.25 3.91 21.07
N LEU A 9 1.80 4.03 19.82
CA LEU A 9 2.64 4.45 18.72
C LEU A 9 3.09 5.93 18.86
N GLN A 10 2.24 6.80 19.39
CA GLN A 10 2.57 8.20 19.70
C GLN A 10 3.60 8.32 20.83
N ASP A 11 3.43 7.53 21.89
CA ASP A 11 4.31 7.55 23.05
C ASP A 11 5.72 6.99 22.77
N ASN A 12 5.89 6.26 21.65
CA ASN A 12 7.14 5.57 21.30
C ASN A 12 7.61 6.00 19.90
N PRO A 13 8.36 7.12 19.75
CA PRO A 13 8.77 7.61 18.44
C PRO A 13 9.68 6.63 17.67
N GLU A 14 10.50 5.84 18.38
CA GLU A 14 11.31 4.77 17.80
C GLU A 14 10.50 3.74 16.99
N TRP A 15 9.23 3.53 17.32
CA TRP A 15 8.36 2.61 16.58
C TRP A 15 7.92 3.21 15.26
N LEU A 16 7.75 4.53 15.21
CA LEU A 16 7.41 5.25 13.99
C LEU A 16 8.57 5.25 13.01
N ASP A 17 9.80 5.44 13.50
CA ASP A 17 10.98 5.38 12.64
C ASP A 17 11.11 4.00 11.98
N VAL A 18 10.83 2.93 12.73
CA VAL A 18 10.76 1.56 12.18
C VAL A 18 9.66 1.41 11.15
N LEU A 19 8.43 1.84 11.44
CA LEU A 19 7.32 1.76 10.48
C LEU A 19 7.59 2.60 9.22
N ARG A 20 8.23 3.76 9.37
CA ARG A 20 8.62 4.62 8.27
C ARG A 20 9.65 3.92 7.39
N ALA A 21 10.69 3.34 7.99
CA ALA A 21 11.70 2.57 7.27
C ALA A 21 11.07 1.43 6.45
N TYR A 22 10.09 0.71 6.99
CA TYR A 22 9.37 -0.30 6.22
C TYR A 22 8.48 0.30 5.12
N SER A 23 7.89 1.48 5.32
CA SER A 23 7.08 2.13 4.29
C SER A 23 7.91 2.68 3.13
N GLU A 24 9.17 3.03 3.38
CA GLU A 24 10.14 3.50 2.38
C GLU A 24 10.88 2.32 1.72
N SER A 25 10.85 1.14 2.35
CA SER A 25 11.46 -0.07 1.81
C SER A 25 10.72 -0.55 0.57
N THR A 26 11.48 -1.00 -0.43
CA THR A 26 10.91 -1.52 -1.68
C THR A 26 10.40 -2.95 -1.45
N PRO A 27 9.10 -3.21 -1.61
CA PRO A 27 8.57 -4.57 -1.55
C PRO A 27 9.02 -5.40 -2.77
N ASP A 28 9.02 -6.72 -2.61
CA ASP A 28 9.22 -7.65 -3.72
C ASP A 28 7.99 -7.69 -4.65
N GLU A 29 8.05 -8.54 -5.69
CA GLU A 29 6.98 -8.72 -6.67
C GLU A 29 5.65 -9.18 -6.05
N GLN A 30 5.68 -9.73 -4.83
CA GLN A 30 4.50 -10.15 -4.07
C GLN A 30 4.08 -9.16 -2.97
N GLY A 31 4.70 -7.98 -2.89
CA GLY A 31 4.34 -6.98 -1.87
C GLY A 31 4.92 -7.28 -0.48
N ARG A 32 5.93 -8.15 -0.39
CA ARG A 32 6.60 -8.59 0.84
C ARG A 32 7.89 -7.81 1.07
N LEU A 33 8.19 -7.51 2.33
CA LEU A 33 9.37 -6.75 2.73
C LEU A 33 10.37 -7.64 3.45
N THR A 34 11.65 -7.41 3.21
CA THR A 34 12.71 -7.99 4.04
C THR A 34 12.79 -7.26 5.38
N ARG A 35 13.42 -7.89 6.36
CA ARG A 35 13.60 -7.26 7.68
C ARG A 35 14.52 -6.04 7.57
N VAL A 36 14.06 -4.89 8.05
CA VAL A 36 14.91 -3.70 8.21
C VAL A 36 15.98 -4.00 9.27
N GLN A 37 17.25 -3.85 8.89
CA GLN A 37 18.39 -4.21 9.75
C GLN A 37 19.04 -3.01 10.45
N GLY A 38 18.79 -1.80 9.98
CA GLY A 38 19.40 -0.59 10.54
C GLY A 38 18.52 0.63 10.30
N ILE A 39 18.45 1.49 11.32
CA ILE A 39 17.71 2.75 11.28
C ILE A 39 18.57 3.79 11.99
N GLU A 40 18.70 4.97 11.40
CA GLU A 40 19.44 6.06 12.00
C GLU A 40 18.85 6.43 13.37
N GLY A 41 19.72 6.52 14.39
CA GLY A 41 19.30 6.87 15.76
C GLY A 41 18.80 5.70 16.62
N ILE A 42 18.66 4.49 16.08
CA ILE A 42 18.25 3.30 16.84
C ILE A 42 19.35 2.24 16.80
N ALA A 43 19.81 1.77 17.96
CA ALA A 43 20.79 0.69 18.03
C ALA A 43 20.18 -0.63 17.54
N GLU A 44 20.94 -1.39 16.74
CA GLU A 44 20.48 -2.64 16.12
C GLU A 44 20.00 -3.69 17.14
N GLU A 45 20.55 -3.68 18.36
CA GLU A 45 20.14 -4.53 19.47
C GLU A 45 18.71 -4.28 19.97
N HIS A 46 18.17 -3.08 19.74
CA HIS A 46 16.79 -2.72 20.11
C HIS A 46 15.78 -3.10 19.02
N LEU A 47 16.20 -3.16 17.75
CA LEU A 47 15.32 -3.46 16.63
C LEU A 47 14.52 -4.76 16.79
N PRO A 48 15.10 -5.93 17.19
CA PRO A 48 14.32 -7.15 17.42
C PRO A 48 13.16 -6.95 18.40
N ARG A 49 13.40 -6.19 19.48
CA ARG A 49 12.38 -5.90 20.48
C ARG A 49 11.30 -5.00 19.91
N ILE A 50 11.66 -3.98 19.13
CA ILE A 50 10.71 -3.05 18.52
C ILE A 50 9.84 -3.77 17.49
N HIS A 51 10.41 -4.59 16.62
CA HIS A 51 9.63 -5.42 15.68
C HIS A 51 8.63 -6.30 16.41
N GLY A 52 9.05 -6.96 17.49
CA GLY A 52 8.16 -7.79 18.31
C GLY A 52 6.99 -6.99 18.88
N LYS A 53 7.22 -5.76 19.34
CA LYS A 53 6.14 -4.88 19.81
C LYS A 53 5.22 -4.46 18.66
N LEU A 54 5.76 -4.01 17.52
CA LEU A 54 4.97 -3.64 16.35
C LEU A 54 4.06 -4.77 15.87
N ILE A 55 4.56 -6.01 15.92
CA ILE A 55 3.78 -7.22 15.61
C ILE A 55 2.70 -7.46 16.66
N ALA A 56 3.05 -7.40 17.96
CA ALA A 56 2.11 -7.62 19.05
C ALA A 56 0.96 -6.60 19.07
N PHE A 57 1.24 -5.36 18.66
CA PHE A 57 0.24 -4.29 18.53
C PHE A 57 -0.47 -4.29 17.16
N GLY A 58 -0.10 -5.19 16.25
CA GLY A 58 -0.76 -5.34 14.95
C GLY A 58 -0.42 -4.24 13.93
N PHE A 59 0.68 -3.52 14.11
CA PHE A 59 1.17 -2.52 13.15
C PHE A 59 2.00 -3.14 12.02
N LEU A 60 2.67 -4.24 12.32
CA LEU A 60 3.49 -5.01 11.39
C LEU A 60 3.02 -6.47 11.44
N ASP A 61 3.00 -7.13 10.29
CA ASP A 61 2.76 -8.56 10.20
C ASP A 61 4.02 -9.25 9.69
N PHE A 62 4.12 -10.55 9.94
CA PHE A 62 5.20 -11.37 9.43
C PHE A 62 4.69 -12.70 8.89
N GLU A 63 5.27 -13.13 7.79
CA GLU A 63 4.97 -14.41 7.17
C GLU A 63 6.25 -15.23 7.07
N LEU A 64 6.18 -16.49 7.49
CA LEU A 64 7.27 -17.44 7.32
C LEU A 64 7.29 -17.85 5.85
N ALA A 65 8.39 -17.56 5.19
CA ALA A 65 8.67 -18.12 3.89
C ALA A 65 9.01 -19.61 4.02
N ASP A 66 9.09 -20.29 2.88
CA ASP A 66 9.59 -21.66 2.81
C ASP A 66 11.00 -21.75 3.44
N ARG A 67 11.49 -22.97 3.70
CA ARG A 67 12.72 -23.29 4.45
C ARG A 67 14.01 -22.61 3.94
N HIS A 68 13.98 -21.96 2.77
CA HIS A 68 15.10 -21.28 2.15
C HIS A 68 15.01 -19.75 2.13
N GLU A 69 13.82 -19.17 2.31
CA GLU A 69 13.57 -17.72 2.07
C GLU A 69 13.45 -16.89 3.36
N GLY A 70 13.33 -17.52 4.52
CA GLY A 70 13.35 -16.82 5.81
C GLY A 70 11.99 -16.25 6.23
N VAL A 71 11.95 -15.00 6.71
CA VAL A 71 10.73 -14.34 7.19
C VAL A 71 10.54 -13.04 6.44
N PHE A 72 9.33 -12.86 5.92
CA PHE A 72 8.89 -11.63 5.29
C PHE A 72 8.06 -10.79 6.26
N TYR A 73 8.05 -9.50 6.01
CA TYR A 73 7.30 -8.53 6.80
C TYR A 73 6.32 -7.79 5.90
N GLN A 74 5.22 -7.34 6.48
CA GLN A 74 4.25 -6.52 5.77
C GLN A 74 3.66 -5.46 6.72
N LEU A 75 3.54 -4.21 6.25
CA LEU A 75 2.76 -3.23 7.00
C LEU A 75 1.28 -3.64 6.99
N THR A 76 0.65 -3.61 8.15
CA THR A 76 -0.80 -3.77 8.23
C THR A 76 -1.51 -2.48 7.85
N SER A 77 -2.83 -2.55 7.65
CA SER A 77 -3.65 -1.35 7.47
C SER A 77 -3.60 -0.43 8.70
N LEU A 78 -3.44 -1.00 9.90
CA LEU A 78 -3.28 -0.23 11.13
C LEU A 78 -1.94 0.51 11.17
N GLY A 79 -0.84 -0.15 10.78
CA GLY A 79 0.48 0.48 10.64
C GLY A 79 0.47 1.66 9.68
N ARG A 80 -0.14 1.47 8.50
CA ARG A 80 -0.31 2.54 7.50
C ARG A 80 -1.13 3.71 8.04
N GLN A 81 -2.24 3.45 8.73
CA GLN A 81 -3.06 4.50 9.34
C GLN A 81 -2.31 5.26 10.43
N GLY A 82 -1.48 4.57 11.23
CA GLY A 82 -0.63 5.20 12.22
C GLY A 82 0.33 6.22 11.60
N LEU A 83 1.00 5.84 10.51
CA LEU A 83 1.91 6.73 9.78
C LEU A 83 1.20 7.98 9.22
N ILE A 84 0.00 7.82 8.65
CA ILE A 84 -0.78 8.93 8.08
C ILE A 84 -1.18 9.93 9.18
N ARG A 85 -1.84 9.45 10.25
CA ARG A 85 -2.34 10.34 11.31
C ARG A 85 -1.25 11.11 12.03
N LEU A 86 -0.07 10.50 12.17
CA LEU A 86 1.06 11.13 12.84
C LEU A 86 1.81 12.11 11.95
N ARG A 87 1.79 11.90 10.63
CA ARG A 87 2.20 12.92 9.67
C ARG A 87 1.27 14.14 9.75
N ASP A 88 -0.05 13.92 9.77
CA ASP A 88 -1.02 15.01 9.84
C ASP A 88 -0.84 15.83 11.13
N THR A 89 -0.64 15.17 12.27
CA THR A 89 -0.37 15.85 13.56
C THR A 89 0.92 16.70 13.51
N ALA A 90 1.95 16.25 12.79
CA ALA A 90 3.18 17.02 12.61
C ALA A 90 3.03 18.18 11.62
N ASN A 91 2.14 18.04 10.63
CA ASN A 91 1.84 19.08 9.64
C ASN A 91 0.93 20.17 10.23
N ASP A 92 -0.07 19.78 11.03
CA ASP A 92 -0.98 20.69 11.74
C ASP A 92 -0.22 21.60 12.72
N ALA A 93 0.89 21.14 13.31
CA ALA A 93 1.77 21.97 14.14
C ALA A 93 2.61 23.00 13.33
N SER A 94 2.64 22.87 12.00
CA SER A 94 3.36 23.77 11.08
C SER A 94 2.41 24.63 10.22
N GLU A 95 1.10 24.37 10.24
CA GLU A 95 0.09 25.07 9.43
C GLU A 95 -0.67 26.18 10.19
N GLU A 96 -0.12 26.74 11.27
CA GLU A 96 -0.58 28.03 11.82
C GLU A 96 0.11 29.22 11.13
N THR A 97 0.36 29.17 9.81
CA THR A 97 0.70 30.33 8.98
C THR A 97 0.40 30.08 7.49
N ALA A 98 -0.86 29.85 7.13
CA ALA A 98 -1.31 29.99 5.74
C ALA A 98 -2.84 30.20 5.65
N VAL A 99 -3.34 31.31 6.18
CA VAL A 99 -4.57 31.92 5.66
C VAL A 99 -4.16 32.93 4.59
N ASP A 100 -4.45 32.65 3.31
CA ASP A 100 -5.08 33.63 2.38
C ASP A 100 -5.41 33.00 1.01
N GLU A 101 -6.58 33.34 0.47
CA GLU A 101 -7.07 33.32 -0.93
C GLU A 101 -6.56 32.22 -1.90
N ILE A 102 -7.43 31.47 -2.58
CA ILE A 102 -8.16 31.96 -3.76
C ILE A 102 -9.56 31.33 -3.85
N VAL A 103 -10.57 32.20 -3.83
CA VAL A 103 -11.88 31.97 -4.45
C VAL A 103 -11.71 32.07 -5.96
N SER A 104 -12.16 31.07 -6.72
CA SER A 104 -12.57 31.28 -8.11
C SER A 104 -13.62 30.25 -8.51
N GLU A 105 -14.85 30.67 -8.31
CA GLU A 105 -16.04 30.22 -8.99
C GLU A 105 -15.82 30.26 -10.52
N ARG A 106 -16.13 29.17 -11.23
CA ARG A 106 -16.60 29.25 -12.62
C ARG A 106 -17.36 27.98 -13.01
N ASP A 107 -18.67 28.09 -12.89
CA ASP A 107 -19.69 27.29 -13.57
C ASP A 107 -19.86 27.75 -15.04
N ALA A 108 -20.31 26.82 -15.89
CA ALA A 108 -20.91 26.97 -17.24
C ALA A 108 -19.98 27.43 -18.39
N GLU A 109 -20.07 26.96 -19.66
CA GLU A 109 -20.99 26.08 -20.39
C GLU A 109 -20.38 25.77 -21.79
N SER A 110 -20.92 24.74 -22.47
CA SER A 110 -21.09 24.54 -23.94
C SER A 110 -19.91 24.69 -24.92
N ASP A 111 -19.67 23.67 -25.77
CA ASP A 111 -20.18 23.64 -27.16
C ASP A 111 -19.63 22.42 -27.94
N ALA A 112 -20.48 21.86 -28.80
CA ALA A 112 -20.27 20.62 -29.55
C ALA A 112 -19.83 20.89 -30.99
N VAL A 113 -19.00 20.03 -31.60
CA VAL A 113 -19.08 19.78 -33.06
C VAL A 113 -18.55 18.39 -33.45
N GLU A 114 -19.39 17.65 -34.16
CA GLU A 114 -19.19 16.35 -34.81
C GLU A 114 -18.42 16.47 -36.14
N VAL A 115 -17.64 15.45 -36.53
CA VAL A 115 -17.67 14.87 -37.90
C VAL A 115 -17.03 13.46 -37.96
N GLU A 116 -17.89 12.43 -38.05
CA GLU A 116 -17.99 11.36 -39.09
C GLU A 116 -16.70 10.91 -39.81
N GLU A 117 -16.23 9.67 -39.67
CA GLU A 117 -16.60 8.42 -40.40
C GLU A 117 -15.50 7.97 -41.39
N THR A 118 -14.94 6.77 -41.21
CA THR A 118 -14.60 5.93 -42.35
C THR A 118 -14.75 4.45 -42.03
N THR A 119 -15.51 3.81 -42.91
CA THR A 119 -15.96 2.43 -42.95
C THR A 119 -14.87 1.50 -43.50
N THR A 120 -14.79 0.26 -43.00
CA THR A 120 -14.75 -0.94 -43.86
C THR A 120 -15.03 -2.18 -43.01
N GLN A 121 -16.22 -2.69 -43.27
CA GLN A 121 -16.83 -3.98 -42.96
C GLN A 121 -15.98 -5.14 -43.48
N PHE A 122 -15.83 -6.22 -42.69
CA PHE A 122 -15.84 -7.59 -43.25
C PHE A 122 -16.38 -8.57 -42.21
N GLU A 123 -17.37 -9.32 -42.67
CA GLU A 123 -18.30 -10.17 -41.95
C GLU A 123 -17.67 -11.43 -41.35
N GLU A 124 -18.29 -11.92 -40.26
CA GLU A 124 -18.20 -13.31 -39.81
C GLU A 124 -18.65 -14.28 -40.93
N PRO A 125 -18.41 -15.61 -40.87
CA PRO A 125 -19.40 -16.41 -40.13
C PRO A 125 -18.95 -17.82 -39.62
N VAL A 126 -19.79 -18.35 -38.71
CA VAL A 126 -20.14 -19.76 -38.45
C VAL A 126 -19.19 -20.69 -37.68
N ALA A 127 -19.74 -21.14 -36.54
CA ALA A 127 -19.65 -22.42 -35.83
C ALA A 127 -18.75 -23.57 -36.35
N ALA A 128 -18.02 -24.17 -35.41
CA ALA A 128 -17.75 -25.61 -35.29
C ALA A 128 -17.67 -25.89 -33.78
N ASP A 129 -18.70 -26.45 -33.15
CA ASP A 129 -19.07 -27.86 -33.12
C ASP A 129 -17.97 -28.77 -32.53
N ASP A 130 -18.42 -29.48 -31.52
CA ASP A 130 -17.74 -30.38 -30.61
C ASP A 130 -17.02 -31.52 -31.35
N CYS A 131 -15.70 -31.65 -31.17
CA CYS A 131 -14.98 -32.85 -31.62
C CYS A 131 -13.75 -33.12 -30.75
N ALA A 132 -13.98 -33.60 -29.52
CA ALA A 132 -12.99 -34.39 -28.80
C ALA A 132 -13.18 -35.87 -29.14
N ARG A 133 -12.42 -36.34 -30.13
CA ARG A 133 -12.13 -37.76 -30.34
C ARG A 133 -11.32 -38.28 -29.15
N GLU A 134 -11.79 -39.34 -28.50
CA GLU A 134 -10.91 -40.43 -28.05
C GLU A 134 -11.54 -41.76 -28.47
N THR A 135 -10.85 -42.43 -29.39
CA THR A 135 -11.11 -43.81 -29.82
C THR A 135 -9.82 -44.59 -29.65
N GLU A 136 -9.72 -45.42 -28.63
CA GLU A 136 -8.81 -46.59 -28.54
C GLU A 136 -9.55 -47.65 -27.68
N ALA A 137 -10.13 -48.69 -28.29
CA ALA A 137 -9.50 -49.97 -28.64
C ALA A 137 -9.23 -50.89 -27.44
N ALA A 138 -10.20 -51.78 -27.16
CA ALA A 138 -10.00 -53.16 -26.67
C ALA A 138 -11.28 -53.97 -26.88
#